data_AF-A0A538K0G7-F1
#
_entry.id   AF-A0A538K0G7-F1
#
_cell.length_a   1.000
_cell.length_b   1.000
_cell.length_c   1.000
_cell.angle_alpha   90.00
_cell.angle_beta   90.00
_cell.angle_gamma   90.00
#
_symmetry.space_group_name_H-M   'P 1'
#
loop_
_entity.id
_entity.type
_entity.pdbx_description
1 polymer ?
#
loop_
_entity_poly.entity_id
_entity_poly.type
_entity_poly.pdbx_seq_one_letter_code
_entity_poly.pdbx_strand_id
1 'polypeptide(L)' 'MATYELVLWFQGREDVRTTDQPLTVGQTVLIDDIKWLVEAQDLPRDPASTARYICSRRAASSANRSGRR' A
#
# COMPACT_ATOMS: atom_id res chain seq x y z
N MET A 1 16.53 -0.92 -13.23
CA MET A 1 15.41 -1.74 -12.72
C MET A 1 14.30 -0.80 -12.31
N ALA A 2 13.04 -1.13 -12.60
CA ALA A 2 11.92 -0.29 -12.16
C ALA A 2 11.84 -0.34 -10.64
N THR A 3 11.66 0.82 -10.00
CA THR A 3 11.55 0.94 -8.54
C THR A 3 10.21 1.58 -8.22
N TYR A 4 9.56 1.13 -7.16
CA TYR A 4 8.24 1.59 -6.76
C TYR A 4 8.29 2.06 -5.31
N GLU A 5 7.64 3.19 -5.03
CA GLU A 5 7.47 3.69 -3.66
C GLU A 5 6.28 2.99 -3.01
N LEU A 6 6.44 2.59 -1.76
CA LEU A 6 5.44 1.96 -0.92
C LEU A 6 5.21 2.84 0.30
N VAL A 7 4.01 3.41 0.40
CA VAL A 7 3.59 4.21 1.54
C VAL A 7 2.78 3.32 2.46
N LEU A 8 3.39 2.89 3.55
CA LEU A 8 2.79 2.03 4.55
C LEU A 8 2.11 2.92 5.60
N TRP A 9 0.79 3.07 5.48
CA TRP A 9 -0.02 3.87 6.41
C TRP A 9 -0.68 2.99 7.47
N PHE A 10 -0.36 3.22 8.75
CA PHE A 10 -0.99 2.53 9.86
C PHE A 10 -1.08 3.40 11.12
N GLN A 11 -2.28 3.49 11.71
CA GLN A 11 -2.54 4.25 12.94
C GLN A 11 -2.00 5.70 12.92
N GLY A 12 -2.13 6.37 11.77
CA GLY A 12 -1.66 7.76 11.60
C GLY A 12 -0.14 7.89 11.49
N ARG A 13 0.59 6.78 11.33
CA ARG A 13 2.02 6.77 10.99
C ARG A 13 2.19 6.38 9.53
N GLU A 14 3.06 7.12 8.85
CA GLU A 14 3.55 6.84 7.50
C GLU A 14 4.95 6.23 7.60
N ASP A 15 5.16 5.07 6.98
CA ASP A 15 6.50 4.53 6.70
C ASP A 15 6.66 4.39 5.18
N VAL A 16 7.74 4.90 4.62
CA VAL A 16 7.97 4.88 3.17
C VAL A 16 9.09 3.89 2.85
N ARG A 17 8.78 2.95 1.96
CA ARG A 17 9.72 1.94 1.48
C ARG A 17 9.81 1.96 -0.04
N THR A 18 10.81 1.26 -0.56
CA THR A 18 10.97 1.03 -1.99
C THR A 18 10.99 -0.46 -2.27
N THR A 19 10.47 -0.85 -3.43
CA THR A 19 10.49 -2.22 -3.93
C THR A 19 10.77 -2.23 -5.43
N ASP A 20 11.45 -3.26 -5.90
CA ASP A 20 11.63 -3.56 -7.32
C ASP A 20 10.50 -4.44 -7.90
N GLN A 21 9.59 -4.92 -7.04
CA GLN A 21 8.44 -5.71 -7.47
C GLN A 21 7.28 -4.84 -7.95
N PRO A 22 6.68 -5.16 -9.12
CA PRO A 22 5.49 -4.47 -9.59
C PRO A 22 4.28 -4.80 -8.69
N LEU A 23 3.43 -3.80 -8.50
CA LEU A 23 2.27 -3.89 -7.61
C LEU A 23 0.99 -3.45 -8.32
N THR A 24 -0.13 -3.99 -7.86
CA THR A 24 -1.46 -3.64 -8.38
C THR A 24 -2.38 -3.21 -7.24
N VAL A 25 -3.24 -2.21 -7.49
CA VAL A 25 -4.28 -1.82 -6.52
C VAL A 25 -5.23 -3.01 -6.25
N GLY A 26 -5.52 -3.24 -4.98
CA GLY A 26 -6.28 -4.43 -4.51
C GLY A 26 -5.41 -5.64 -4.17
N GLN A 27 -4.12 -5.63 -4.53
CA GLN A 27 -3.18 -6.69 -4.16
C GLN A 27 -2.86 -6.61 -2.65
N THR A 28 -2.71 -7.78 -2.02
CA THR A 28 -2.14 -7.87 -0.67
C THR A 28 -0.68 -8.29 -0.78
N VAL A 29 0.22 -7.54 -0.14
CA VAL A 29 1.65 -7.83 -0.09
C VAL A 29 2.11 -8.12 1.34
N LEU A 30 3.18 -8.89 1.46
CA LEU A 30 3.81 -9.19 2.74
C LEU A 30 5.08 -8.35 2.88
N ILE A 31 5.15 -7.52 3.92
CA ILE A 31 6.31 -6.67 4.23
C ILE A 31 6.58 -6.81 5.71
N ASP A 32 7.79 -7.25 6.08
CA ASP A 32 8.18 -7.56 7.45
C ASP A 32 7.16 -8.48 8.18
N ASP A 33 6.73 -9.56 7.51
CA ASP A 33 5.70 -10.49 8.01
C ASP A 33 4.30 -9.88 8.26
N ILE A 34 4.09 -8.63 7.85
CA ILE A 34 2.81 -7.94 7.96
C ILE A 34 2.15 -7.90 6.59
N LYS A 35 0.85 -8.23 6.55
CA LYS A 35 0.03 -8.09 5.34
C LYS A 35 -0.43 -6.65 5.15
N TRP A 36 -0.16 -6.11 3.97
CA TRP A 36 -0.54 -4.76 3.55
C TRP A 36 -1.40 -4.84 2.30
N LEU A 37 -2.55 -4.18 2.31
CA LEU A 37 -3.38 -4.03 1.13
C LEU A 37 -2.95 -2.79 0.36
N VAL A 38 -2.66 -2.93 -0.93
CA VAL A 38 -2.47 -1.79 -1.82
C VAL A 38 -3.83 -1.15 -2.10
N GLU A 39 -4.05 0.05 -1.60
CA GLU A 39 -5.35 0.75 -1.70
C GLU A 39 -5.41 1.71 -2.88
N ALA A 40 -4.30 2.34 -3.22
CA ALA A 40 -4.25 3.32 -4.29
C ALA A 40 -2.86 3.39 -4.93
N GLN A 41 -2.83 3.95 -6.14
CA GLN A 41 -1.61 4.35 -6.84
C GLN A 41 -1.62 5.88 -6.95
N ASP A 42 -0.47 6.49 -6.74
CA ASP A 42 -0.25 7.93 -6.79
C ASP A 42 1.04 8.23 -7.59
N LEU A 43 1.29 9.52 -7.84
CA LEU A 43 2.51 9.99 -8.46
C LEU A 43 3.72 9.76 -7.52
N PRO A 44 4.84 9.25 -8.04
CA PRO A 44 6.05 9.07 -7.25
C PRO A 44 6.62 10.42 -6.79
N ARG A 45 7.16 10.45 -5.57
CA ARG A 45 7.91 11.62 -5.08
C ARG A 45 9.32 11.62 -5.64
N ASP A 46 9.97 10.45 -5.72
CA ASP A 46 11.23 10.29 -6.41
C ASP A 46 11.01 10.13 -7.94
N PRO A 47 11.54 11.03 -8.79
CA PRO A 47 11.44 10.88 -10.25
C PRO A 47 12.13 9.64 -10.81
N ALA A 48 13.01 8.98 -10.06
CA ALA A 48 13.60 7.70 -10.43
C ALA A 48 12.64 6.51 -10.19
N SER A 49 11.57 6.72 -9.41
CA SER A 49 10.54 5.71 -9.15
C SER A 49 9.48 5.72 -10.25
N THR A 50 9.01 4.52 -10.61
CA THR A 50 7.99 4.30 -11.64
C THR A 50 6.59 4.66 -11.16
N ALA A 51 6.27 4.37 -9.89
CA ALA A 51 4.99 4.71 -9.29
C ALA A 51 5.08 4.71 -7.76
N ARG A 52 4.10 5.33 -7.11
CA ARG A 52 3.89 5.28 -5.67
C ARG A 52 2.61 4.54 -5.35
N TYR A 53 2.66 3.64 -4.39
CA TYR A 53 1.52 2.88 -3.94
C TYR A 53 1.23 3.17 -2.47
N ILE A 54 -0.03 3.43 -2.17
CA ILE A 54 -0.50 3.62 -0.81
C ILE A 54 -1.01 2.28 -0.31
N CYS A 55 -0.40 1.80 0.76
CA CYS A 55 -0.75 0.55 1.38
C CYS A 55 -1.23 0.77 2.81
N SER A 56 -2.27 0.05 3.21
CA SER A 56 -2.73 0.05 4.59
C SER A 56 -2.77 -1.36 5.15
N ARG A 57 -2.53 -1.47 6.46
CA ARG A 57 -2.88 -2.69 7.17
C ARG A 57 -4.38 -2.74 7.26
N ARG A 58 -5.03 -3.48 6.36
CA ARG A 58 -6.32 -4.05 6.73
C ARG A 58 -6.05 -4.97 7.92
N ALA A 59 -6.45 -4.55 9.12
CA ALA A 59 -6.94 -5.52 10.08
C ALA A 59 -7.92 -6.42 9.32
N ALA A 60 -8.03 -7.70 9.64
CA ALA A 60 -9.01 -8.62 9.07
C ALA A 60 -10.47 -8.24 9.43
N SER A 61 -10.79 -6.94 9.42
CA SER A 61 -11.99 -6.27 9.89
C SER A 61 -12.51 -5.35 8.77
N SER A 62 -12.77 -5.92 7.61
CA SER A 62 -13.82 -5.44 6.72
C SER A 62 -14.68 -6.62 6.27
N ALA A 63 -15.05 -7.44 7.24
CA ALA A 63 -16.44 -7.84 7.32
C ALA A 63 -17.22 -6.60 7.77
N ASN A 64 -18.30 -6.28 7.05
CA ASN A 64 -19.31 -5.29 7.43
C ASN A 64 -19.02 -3.80 7.15
N ARG A 65 -19.08 -3.42 5.87
CA ARG A 65 -19.70 -2.14 5.50
C ARG A 65 -20.89 -2.38 4.56
N SER A 66 -21.74 -3.34 4.95
CA SER A 66 -23.15 -3.43 4.57
C SER A 66 -23.94 -2.96 5.79
N GLY A 67 -24.52 -1.76 5.77
CA GLY A 67 -25.46 -1.36 6.81
C GLY A 67 -25.38 0.10 7.25
N ARG A 68 -26.12 0.95 6.51
CA ARG A 68 -26.82 2.19 6.89
C ARG A 68 -26.86 3.06 5.63
N ARG A 69 -28.02 3.40 5.06
CA ARG A 69 -29.39 3.36 5.52
C ARG A 69 -30.29 3.48 4.29
#